data_AF-A0A1I3BHT7-F1
#
_entry.id   AF-A0A1I3BHT7-F1
#
_cell.length_a   1.000
_cell.length_b   1.000
_cell.length_c   1.000
_cell.angle_alpha   90.00
_cell.angle_beta   90.00
_cell.angle_gamma   90.00
#
_symmetry.space_group_name_H-M   'P 1'
#
loop_
_entity.id
_entity.type
_entity.pdbx_description
1 polymer ?
#
loop_
_entity_poly.entity_id
_entity_poly.type
_entity_poly.pdbx_seq_one_letter_code
_entity_poly.pdbx_strand_id
1 'polypeptide(L)'
;MEELSGVPGADLTSRLWWIGLDSWVIQDGNYTDVAVGERRQFALELGYRRAARLAVPPDHERTPRCVHTGRGTSYDVVGELLRSFPEPRGGAFVLDVGLLAYTQWMVLDDLAPPVAGTWLTGEIHLSVDPFFYKDDLHALPGMPPLIYTWTVEEVQVDETPVVLVHPGDPRHEIPAREGPVRVRDVTREAWCSVERTQAWDEDGSYRLGCRLDAVAPTHTIDD
;
A
#
# COMPACT_ATOMS: atom_id res chain seq x y z
N MET A 1 7.71 -20.04 18.67
CA MET A 1 7.29 -18.63 18.59
C MET A 1 8.57 -17.84 18.48
N GLU A 2 9.15 -17.86 17.28
CA GLU A 2 10.43 -17.21 17.00
C GLU A 2 10.12 -15.80 16.49
N GLU A 3 10.53 -14.80 17.28
CA GLU A 3 10.63 -13.42 16.83
C GLU A 3 11.69 -13.34 15.74
N LEU A 4 11.27 -13.11 14.50
CA LEU A 4 12.17 -12.65 13.44
C LEU A 4 12.44 -11.16 13.69
N SER A 5 13.46 -10.89 14.51
CA SER A 5 14.11 -9.58 14.53
C SER A 5 14.56 -9.25 13.10
N GLY A 6 13.97 -8.20 12.50
CA GLY A 6 14.29 -7.76 11.15
C GLY A 6 15.79 -7.49 11.00
N VAL A 7 16.47 -8.34 10.23
CA VAL A 7 17.88 -8.16 9.88
C VAL A 7 17.97 -7.06 8.81
N PRO A 8 18.81 -6.02 9.00
CA PRO A 8 19.11 -5.06 7.94
C PRO A 8 19.72 -5.80 6.75
N GLY A 9 19.08 -5.72 5.58
CA GLY A 9 19.49 -6.45 4.38
C GLY A 9 18.81 -7.80 4.16
N ALA A 10 17.68 -8.07 4.83
CA ALA A 10 16.83 -9.21 4.51
C ALA A 10 16.48 -9.24 3.01
N ASP A 11 16.73 -10.37 2.36
CA ASP A 11 16.41 -10.60 0.96
C ASP A 11 14.91 -10.42 0.74
N LEU A 12 14.54 -9.31 0.09
CA LEU A 12 13.16 -8.92 -0.19
C LEU A 12 12.40 -9.99 -0.98
N THR A 13 13.12 -10.83 -1.73
CA THR A 13 12.56 -11.91 -2.56
C THR A 13 12.23 -13.18 -1.76
N SER A 14 12.74 -13.30 -0.53
CA SER A 14 12.45 -14.42 0.37
C SER A 14 11.24 -14.17 1.28
N ARG A 15 10.67 -12.97 1.23
CA ARG A 15 9.61 -12.50 2.11
C ARG A 15 8.25 -12.55 1.42
N LEU A 16 7.21 -12.91 2.20
CA LEU A 16 5.81 -12.73 1.83
C LEU A 16 5.34 -11.29 2.15
N TRP A 17 4.75 -10.65 1.15
CA TRP A 17 4.20 -9.29 1.20
C TRP A 17 2.67 -9.34 1.13
N TRP A 18 1.99 -8.71 2.07
CA TRP A 18 0.54 -8.54 2.07
C TRP A 18 0.17 -7.23 1.37
N ILE A 19 -0.40 -7.34 0.18
CA ILE A 19 -0.71 -6.20 -0.69
C ILE A 19 -2.22 -6.15 -0.92
N GLY A 20 -2.82 -4.99 -0.69
CA GLY A 20 -4.27 -4.79 -0.84
C GLY A 20 -4.69 -4.73 -2.29
N LEU A 21 -5.85 -5.30 -2.60
CA LEU A 21 -6.48 -5.21 -3.91
C LEU A 21 -7.98 -5.02 -3.72
N ASP A 22 -8.49 -3.84 -4.02
CA ASP A 22 -9.93 -3.63 -4.00
C ASP A 22 -10.59 -4.22 -5.25
N SER A 23 -11.79 -4.80 -5.10
CA SER A 23 -12.55 -5.39 -6.22
C SER A 23 -12.76 -4.43 -7.38
N TRP A 24 -12.99 -3.13 -7.09
CA TRP A 24 -13.21 -2.11 -8.13
C TRP A 24 -12.01 -1.98 -9.09
N VAL A 25 -10.79 -2.23 -8.61
CA VAL A 25 -9.57 -2.21 -9.44
C VAL A 25 -9.61 -3.29 -10.53
N ILE A 26 -10.20 -4.45 -10.24
CA ILE A 26 -10.46 -5.51 -11.23
C ILE A 26 -11.68 -5.17 -12.09
N GLN A 27 -12.77 -4.70 -11.48
CA GLN A 27 -14.03 -4.39 -12.17
C GLN A 27 -13.88 -3.27 -13.22
N ASP A 28 -13.01 -2.29 -12.97
CA ASP A 28 -12.69 -1.23 -13.94
C ASP A 28 -11.90 -1.76 -15.16
N GLY A 29 -11.55 -3.05 -15.18
CA GLY A 29 -10.83 -3.69 -16.28
C GLY A 29 -9.33 -3.41 -16.29
N ASN A 30 -8.81 -2.76 -15.24
CA ASN A 30 -7.39 -2.46 -15.13
C ASN A 30 -6.55 -3.72 -14.90
N TYR A 31 -7.14 -4.71 -14.24
CA TYR A 31 -6.56 -6.02 -13.99
C TYR A 31 -7.66 -7.08 -14.13
N THR A 32 -7.26 -8.32 -14.42
CA THR A 32 -8.17 -9.47 -14.32
C THR A 32 -8.19 -10.01 -12.89
N ASP A 33 -9.15 -10.88 -12.59
CA ASP A 33 -9.10 -11.67 -11.36
C ASP A 33 -7.74 -12.38 -11.20
N VAL A 34 -7.29 -12.48 -9.94
CA VAL A 34 -5.99 -13.01 -9.54
C VAL A 34 -6.20 -14.34 -8.83
N ALA A 35 -5.39 -15.35 -9.18
CA ALA A 35 -5.39 -16.66 -8.54
C ALA A 35 -4.07 -16.98 -7.86
N VAL A 36 -4.12 -17.88 -6.87
CA VAL A 36 -2.93 -18.44 -6.23
C VAL A 36 -2.06 -19.16 -7.27
N GLY A 37 -0.74 -18.96 -7.17
CA GLY A 37 0.27 -19.49 -8.09
C GLY A 37 0.49 -18.65 -9.35
N GLU A 38 -0.31 -17.60 -9.58
CA GLU A 38 -0.12 -16.73 -10.73
C GLU A 38 1.04 -15.76 -10.55
N ARG A 39 1.66 -15.43 -11.68
CA ARG A 39 2.63 -14.34 -11.77
C ARG A 39 1.91 -13.07 -12.20
N ARG A 40 2.12 -11.97 -11.49
CA ARG A 40 1.45 -10.68 -11.74
C ARG A 40 2.45 -9.53 -11.72
N GLN A 41 2.15 -8.50 -12.50
CA GLN A 41 2.93 -7.26 -12.54
C GLN A 41 2.03 -6.10 -12.13
N PHE A 42 2.49 -5.30 -11.19
CA PHE A 42 1.82 -4.07 -10.76
C PHE A 42 2.77 -3.19 -9.95
N ALA A 43 2.46 -1.89 -9.93
CA ALA A 43 3.10 -0.94 -9.02
C ALA A 43 2.43 -0.95 -7.64
N LEU A 44 3.18 -0.50 -6.63
CA LEU A 44 2.68 -0.37 -5.27
C LEU A 44 2.24 1.06 -5.00
N GLU A 45 0.96 1.23 -4.71
CA GLU A 45 0.45 2.43 -4.06
C GLU A 45 0.61 2.28 -2.54
N LEU A 46 0.97 3.39 -1.87
CA LEU A 46 0.92 3.49 -0.42
C LEU A 46 -0.23 4.40 0.02
N GLY A 47 -0.98 3.90 1.00
CA GLY A 47 -1.92 4.68 1.80
C GLY A 47 -1.39 4.87 3.22
N TYR A 48 -1.90 5.88 3.93
CA TYR A 48 -1.63 6.06 5.36
C TYR A 48 -2.83 6.75 6.02
N ARG A 49 -2.97 6.58 7.33
CA ARG A 49 -4.04 7.23 8.08
C ARG A 49 -3.67 8.68 8.36
N ARG A 50 -4.53 9.63 7.97
CA ARG A 50 -4.30 11.05 8.25
C ARG A 50 -4.13 11.37 9.74
N ALA A 51 -4.83 10.65 10.62
CA ALA A 51 -4.69 10.79 12.07
C ALA A 51 -3.38 10.19 12.63
N ALA A 52 -2.72 9.30 11.89
CA ALA A 52 -1.43 8.69 12.24
C ALA A 52 -0.41 9.00 11.13
N ARG A 53 -0.08 10.29 11.00
CA ARG A 53 0.77 10.82 9.93
C ARG A 53 2.17 10.20 9.94
N LEU A 54 2.78 10.18 8.76
CA LEU A 54 4.22 9.95 8.67
C LEU A 54 4.97 11.12 9.32
N ALA A 55 6.00 10.79 10.09
CA ALA A 55 6.84 11.75 10.82
C ALA A 55 8.29 11.64 10.35
N VAL A 56 9.10 12.66 10.63
CA VAL A 56 10.54 12.58 10.42
C VAL A 56 11.16 11.79 11.59
N PRO A 57 11.84 10.64 11.34
CA PRO A 57 12.49 9.91 12.41
C PRO A 57 13.75 10.63 12.90
N PRO A 58 14.22 10.34 14.13
CA PRO A 58 15.54 10.75 14.60
C PRO A 58 16.64 10.31 13.63
N ASP A 59 17.72 11.10 13.51
CA ASP A 59 18.81 10.84 12.54
C ASP A 59 19.41 9.42 12.65
N HIS A 60 19.50 8.88 13.88
CA HIS A 60 20.07 7.55 14.13
C HIS A 60 19.13 6.38 13.75
N GLU A 61 17.88 6.66 13.40
CA GLU A 61 16.90 5.67 12.95
C GLU A 61 16.73 5.67 11.42
N ARG A 62 17.47 6.52 10.68
CA ARG A 62 17.38 6.66 9.22
C ARG A 62 18.04 5.50 8.49
N THR A 63 17.38 4.34 8.52
CA THR A 63 17.74 3.15 7.76
C THR A 63 16.46 2.54 7.19
N PRO A 64 16.43 2.12 5.91
CA PRO A 64 15.20 1.62 5.32
C PRO A 64 14.70 0.42 6.10
N ARG A 65 13.42 0.47 6.47
CA ARG A 65 12.76 -0.57 7.24
C ARG A 65 11.32 -0.67 6.78
N CYS A 66 10.83 -1.88 6.63
CA CYS A 66 9.43 -2.14 6.34
C CYS A 66 9.03 -3.43 7.04
N VAL A 67 8.24 -3.36 8.11
CA VAL A 67 7.86 -4.52 8.92
C VAL A 67 6.35 -4.67 8.90
N HIS A 68 5.86 -5.86 8.55
CA HIS A 68 4.41 -6.09 8.52
C HIS A 68 3.90 -6.08 9.95
N THR A 69 2.82 -5.35 10.20
CA THR A 69 2.25 -5.18 11.55
C THR A 69 1.48 -6.42 12.02
N GLY A 70 1.34 -7.44 11.17
CA GLY A 70 0.44 -8.58 11.39
C GLY A 70 -1.02 -8.30 11.05
N ARG A 71 -1.37 -7.07 10.65
CA ARG A 71 -2.76 -6.65 10.34
C ARG A 71 -2.91 -6.21 8.90
N GLY A 72 -3.97 -6.71 8.25
CA GLY A 72 -4.31 -6.39 6.87
C GLY A 72 -3.08 -6.34 5.96
N THR A 73 -2.87 -5.19 5.35
CA THR A 73 -1.76 -4.86 4.45
C THR A 73 -0.87 -3.76 5.03
N SER A 74 -0.85 -3.64 6.36
CA SER A 74 -0.24 -2.52 7.08
C SER A 74 1.19 -2.82 7.52
N TYR A 75 2.07 -1.83 7.37
CA TYR A 75 3.50 -1.93 7.63
C TYR A 75 3.99 -0.74 8.44
N ASP A 76 4.82 -1.03 9.46
CA ASP A 76 5.64 -0.02 10.11
C ASP A 76 6.89 0.21 9.25
N VAL A 77 7.07 1.46 8.82
CA VAL A 77 8.13 1.81 7.88
C VAL A 77 9.06 2.89 8.41
N VAL A 78 10.30 2.84 7.93
CA VAL A 78 11.20 3.97 7.84
C VAL A 78 11.72 3.99 6.41
N GLY A 79 11.59 5.11 5.71
CA GLY A 79 12.01 5.20 4.32
C GLY A 79 12.46 6.59 3.91
N GLU A 80 13.21 6.65 2.82
CA GLU A 80 13.67 7.90 2.22
C GLU A 80 12.73 8.30 1.09
N LEU A 81 12.30 9.57 1.09
CA LEU A 81 11.52 10.12 0.00
C LEU A 81 12.43 10.37 -1.20
N LEU A 82 12.34 9.54 -2.24
CA LEU A 82 13.15 9.69 -3.45
C LEU A 82 12.64 10.80 -4.36
N ARG A 83 11.31 10.97 -4.38
CA ARG A 83 10.63 11.98 -5.19
C ARG A 83 9.60 12.69 -4.33
N SER A 84 9.68 14.01 -4.32
CA SER A 84 8.62 14.90 -3.82
C SER A 84 7.82 15.46 -4.97
N PHE A 85 6.67 16.07 -4.69
CA PHE A 85 5.73 16.62 -5.67
C PHE A 85 6.19 18.01 -6.16
N PRO A 86 6.83 18.18 -7.34
CA PRO A 86 7.36 19.46 -7.76
C PRO A 86 6.68 19.93 -9.04
N GLU A 87 5.38 19.67 -9.23
CA GLU A 87 4.65 20.20 -10.39
C GLU A 87 3.22 20.61 -10.03
N PRO A 88 2.71 21.72 -10.59
CA PRO A 88 1.41 22.29 -10.22
C PRO A 88 0.19 21.45 -10.67
N ARG A 89 0.38 20.25 -11.23
CA ARG A 89 -0.69 19.45 -11.86
C ARG A 89 -0.54 17.92 -11.72
N GLY A 90 -0.30 17.40 -10.51
CA GLY A 90 -0.46 15.96 -10.25
C GLY A 90 0.84 15.14 -10.29
N GLY A 91 1.82 15.52 -9.46
CA GLY A 91 2.96 14.66 -9.16
C GLY A 91 2.62 13.48 -8.24
N ALA A 92 3.63 12.68 -7.95
CA ALA A 92 3.57 11.63 -6.94
C ALA A 92 4.79 11.72 -6.02
N PHE A 93 4.58 11.29 -4.79
CA PHE A 93 5.62 11.04 -3.81
C PHE A 93 6.06 9.58 -3.95
N VAL A 94 7.36 9.33 -3.93
CA VAL A 94 7.91 7.96 -3.95
C VAL A 94 8.74 7.76 -2.69
N LEU A 95 8.35 6.79 -1.87
CA LEU A 95 9.03 6.41 -0.64
C LEU A 95 9.79 5.11 -0.86
N ASP A 96 11.07 5.10 -0.52
CA ASP A 96 11.92 3.91 -0.50
C ASP A 96 11.97 3.33 0.91
N VAL A 97 11.31 2.19 1.11
CA VAL A 97 11.30 1.42 2.36
C VAL A 97 12.06 0.09 2.21
N GLY A 98 12.94 -0.01 1.20
CA GLY A 98 13.45 -1.25 0.61
C GLY A 98 12.62 -1.71 -0.59
N LEU A 99 11.36 -1.30 -0.66
CA LEU A 99 10.56 -1.26 -1.88
C LEU A 99 10.17 0.19 -2.16
N LEU A 100 10.01 0.53 -3.43
CA LEU A 100 9.50 1.81 -3.84
C LEU A 100 7.98 1.70 -3.92
N ALA A 101 7.29 2.52 -3.14
CA ALA A 101 5.85 2.69 -3.24
C ALA A 101 5.53 4.17 -3.42
N TYR A 102 4.45 4.46 -4.14
CA TYR A 102 4.08 5.84 -4.46
C TYR A 102 2.75 6.24 -3.83
N THR A 103 2.55 7.54 -3.66
CA THR A 103 1.22 8.11 -3.42
C THR A 103 1.08 9.42 -4.17
N GLN A 104 -0.10 9.70 -4.71
CA GLN A 104 -0.39 11.00 -5.34
C GLN A 104 -0.76 12.08 -4.32
N TRP A 105 -1.18 11.69 -3.11
CA TRP A 105 -1.77 12.60 -2.12
C TRP A 105 -1.09 12.44 -0.76
N MET A 106 0.13 12.99 -0.63
CA MET A 106 0.77 13.10 0.69
C MET A 106 0.35 14.42 1.36
N VAL A 107 -0.72 14.35 2.13
CA VAL A 107 -1.14 15.40 3.07
C VAL A 107 -0.40 15.23 4.39
N LEU A 108 0.70 15.96 4.57
CA LEU A 108 1.25 16.26 5.89
C LEU A 108 0.68 17.61 6.31
N ASP A 109 -0.52 17.64 6.90
CA ASP A 109 -1.02 18.91 7.46
C ASP A 109 0.01 19.41 8.47
N ASP A 110 0.32 20.70 8.38
CA ASP A 110 1.33 21.45 9.13
C ASP A 110 2.80 21.34 8.65
N LEU A 111 3.08 20.57 7.59
CA LEU A 111 4.40 20.53 6.95
C LEU A 111 4.30 20.95 5.48
N ALA A 112 5.27 21.73 5.01
CA ALA A 112 5.48 21.86 3.57
C ALA A 112 5.66 20.46 2.95
N PRO A 113 5.24 20.22 1.70
CA PRO A 113 5.46 18.94 1.03
C PRO A 113 6.93 18.51 1.24
N PRO A 114 7.17 17.32 1.78
CA PRO A 114 8.52 16.90 2.15
C PRO A 114 9.39 16.93 0.90
N VAL A 115 10.64 17.36 1.04
CA VAL A 115 11.58 17.43 -0.08
C VAL A 115 12.20 16.06 -0.33
N ALA A 116 12.55 15.75 -1.58
CA ALA A 116 13.34 14.56 -1.86
C ALA A 116 14.60 14.51 -0.97
N GLY A 117 14.94 13.32 -0.48
CA GLY A 117 15.95 13.08 0.56
C GLY A 117 15.42 13.12 2.00
N THR A 118 14.16 13.51 2.21
CA THR A 118 13.55 13.49 3.55
C THR A 118 13.25 12.06 3.98
N TRP A 119 13.66 11.70 5.20
CA TRP A 119 13.30 10.42 5.81
C TRP A 119 11.96 10.52 6.52
N LEU A 120 11.12 9.50 6.36
CA LEU A 120 9.79 9.41 6.93
C LEU A 120 9.61 8.07 7.65
N THR A 121 8.85 8.08 8.75
CA THR A 121 8.51 6.91 9.57
C THR A 121 7.03 6.91 9.92
N GLY A 122 6.42 5.73 10.05
CA GLY A 122 5.03 5.57 10.46
C GLY A 122 4.40 4.28 9.93
N GLU A 123 3.08 4.16 10.07
CA GLU A 123 2.31 3.04 9.52
C GLU A 123 1.80 3.42 8.11
N ILE A 124 2.07 2.57 7.13
CA ILE A 124 1.50 2.65 5.77
C ILE A 124 0.70 1.38 5.45
N HIS A 125 -0.17 1.47 4.46
CA HIS A 125 -0.80 0.32 3.81
C HIS A 125 -0.27 0.20 2.39
N LEU A 126 0.04 -1.02 1.94
CA LEU A 126 0.42 -1.27 0.55
C LEU A 126 -0.77 -1.81 -0.23
N SER A 127 -0.98 -1.29 -1.45
CA SER A 127 -2.02 -1.74 -2.37
C SER A 127 -1.51 -1.79 -3.81
N VAL A 128 -2.21 -2.56 -4.64
CA VAL A 128 -2.02 -2.57 -6.09
C VAL A 128 -2.37 -1.20 -6.66
N ASP A 129 -1.50 -0.65 -7.51
CA ASP A 129 -1.78 0.54 -8.31
C ASP A 129 -3.08 0.36 -9.10
N PRO A 130 -4.12 1.17 -8.87
CA PRO A 130 -5.37 1.01 -9.58
C PRO A 130 -5.21 1.30 -11.08
N PHE A 131 -4.44 2.34 -11.43
CA PHE A 131 -4.08 2.71 -12.81
C PHE A 131 -3.18 3.94 -12.91
N PHE A 132 -3.05 4.75 -11.85
CA PHE A 132 -2.37 6.03 -11.94
C PHE A 132 -0.91 5.91 -12.37
N TYR A 133 -0.19 4.91 -11.85
CA TYR A 133 1.20 4.72 -12.26
C TYR A 133 1.30 4.24 -13.70
N LYS A 134 0.57 3.17 -14.03
CA LYS A 134 0.65 2.55 -15.35
C LYS A 134 0.19 3.51 -16.47
N ASP A 135 -0.80 4.36 -16.23
CA ASP A 135 -1.37 5.22 -17.28
C ASP A 135 -0.60 6.54 -17.42
N ASP A 136 -0.29 7.21 -16.31
CA ASP A 136 0.20 8.59 -16.35
C ASP A 136 1.56 8.78 -15.67
N LEU A 137 1.76 8.27 -14.45
CA LEU A 137 2.90 8.69 -13.63
C LEU A 137 4.23 8.11 -14.13
N HIS A 138 4.24 6.92 -14.75
CA HIS A 138 5.46 6.29 -15.26
C HIS A 138 6.20 7.16 -16.29
N ALA A 139 5.46 8.02 -17.01
CA ALA A 139 5.99 8.90 -18.06
C ALA A 139 6.57 10.22 -17.50
N LEU A 140 6.36 10.51 -16.21
CA LEU A 140 6.86 11.76 -15.61
C LEU A 140 8.39 11.78 -15.58
N PRO A 141 9.05 12.91 -15.93
CA PRO A 141 10.50 13.02 -15.89
C PRO A 141 11.06 12.69 -14.50
N GLY A 142 11.97 11.72 -14.44
CA GLY A 142 12.61 11.26 -13.20
C GLY A 142 11.72 10.42 -12.29
N MET A 143 10.58 9.92 -12.76
CA MET A 143 9.88 8.86 -12.06
C MET A 143 10.74 7.58 -12.13
N PRO A 144 10.93 6.83 -11.04
CA PRO A 144 11.60 5.53 -11.09
C PRO A 144 10.66 4.44 -11.64
N PRO A 145 11.21 3.29 -12.08
CA PRO A 145 10.40 2.12 -12.40
C PRO A 145 9.79 1.55 -11.11
N LEU A 146 8.46 1.38 -11.10
CA LEU A 146 7.71 0.92 -9.92
C LEU A 146 6.91 -0.35 -10.17
N ILE A 147 6.85 -0.86 -11.40
CA ILE A 147 6.13 -2.11 -11.68
C ILE A 147 7.02 -3.28 -11.30
N TYR A 148 6.63 -3.96 -10.24
CA TYR A 148 7.29 -5.14 -9.74
C TYR A 148 6.65 -6.38 -10.33
N THR A 149 7.43 -7.45 -10.44
CA THR A 149 6.89 -8.77 -10.77
C THR A 149 6.76 -9.61 -9.51
N TRP A 150 5.58 -10.19 -9.31
CA TRP A 150 5.19 -10.92 -8.12
C TRP A 150 4.74 -12.32 -8.47
N THR A 151 5.06 -13.27 -7.61
CA THR A 151 4.37 -14.55 -7.52
C THR A 151 3.30 -14.46 -6.43
N VAL A 152 2.04 -14.71 -6.75
CA VAL A 152 0.93 -14.72 -5.78
C VAL A 152 0.90 -16.07 -5.09
N GLU A 153 1.17 -16.10 -3.78
CA GLU A 153 1.20 -17.31 -2.97
C GLU A 153 -0.10 -17.50 -2.16
N GLU A 154 -0.79 -16.40 -1.83
CA GLU A 154 -2.09 -16.43 -1.15
C GLU A 154 -3.03 -15.36 -1.69
N VAL A 155 -4.33 -15.66 -1.70
CA VAL A 155 -5.39 -14.68 -1.91
C VAL A 155 -6.36 -14.79 -0.74
N GLN A 156 -6.69 -13.66 -0.11
CA GLN A 156 -7.62 -13.63 1.00
C GLN A 156 -8.65 -12.53 0.80
N VAL A 157 -9.92 -12.81 1.12
CA VAL A 157 -11.03 -11.85 1.09
C VAL A 157 -11.27 -11.26 2.48
N ASP A 158 -11.58 -9.96 2.54
CA ASP A 158 -11.89 -9.24 3.77
C ASP A 158 -13.32 -9.55 4.26
N GLU A 159 -13.42 -10.42 5.26
CA GLU A 159 -14.66 -10.76 5.95
C GLU A 159 -14.89 -9.88 7.19
N THR A 160 -14.06 -8.85 7.40
CA THR A 160 -14.16 -7.98 8.58
C THR A 160 -15.55 -7.32 8.63
N PRO A 161 -16.31 -7.47 9.72
CA PRO A 161 -17.67 -6.97 9.77
C PRO A 161 -17.69 -5.45 9.66
N VAL A 162 -18.67 -4.95 8.91
CA VAL A 162 -18.92 -3.52 8.78
C VAL A 162 -19.79 -3.05 9.95
N VAL A 163 -19.37 -1.99 10.61
CA VAL A 163 -20.14 -1.30 11.66
C VAL A 163 -20.55 0.08 11.16
N LEU A 164 -21.71 0.53 11.65
CA LEU A 164 -22.18 1.88 11.41
C LEU A 164 -21.63 2.78 12.52
N VAL A 165 -20.90 3.82 12.14
CA VAL A 165 -20.27 4.74 13.09
C VAL A 165 -20.87 6.12 12.92
N HIS A 166 -21.25 6.71 14.05
CA HIS A 166 -21.93 8.00 14.10
C HIS A 166 -20.92 9.14 14.35
N PRO A 167 -21.23 10.38 13.91
CA PRO A 167 -20.43 11.54 14.26
C PRO A 167 -20.21 11.66 15.76
N GLY A 168 -18.96 11.87 16.17
CA GLY A 168 -18.56 11.94 17.58
C GLY A 168 -18.20 10.60 18.22
N ASP A 169 -18.21 9.48 17.50
CA ASP A 169 -17.62 8.23 18.00
C ASP A 169 -16.11 8.41 18.21
N PRO A 170 -15.58 8.15 19.42
CA PRO A 170 -14.16 8.35 19.71
C PRO A 170 -13.22 7.43 18.92
N ARG A 171 -13.74 6.38 18.27
CA ARG A 171 -12.95 5.44 17.46
C ARG A 171 -12.75 5.93 16.01
N HIS A 172 -13.56 6.87 15.54
CA HIS A 172 -13.49 7.36 14.16
C HIS A 172 -13.72 8.88 14.10
N GLU A 173 -12.76 9.60 13.52
CA GLU A 173 -12.90 11.02 13.24
C GLU A 173 -13.80 11.22 12.02
N ILE A 174 -15.11 11.30 12.25
CA ILE A 174 -16.10 11.64 11.23
C ILE A 174 -16.47 13.12 11.40
N PRO A 175 -16.33 13.96 10.36
CA PRO A 175 -16.75 15.35 10.43
C PRO A 175 -18.21 15.46 10.90
N ALA A 176 -18.49 16.33 11.87
CA ALA A 176 -19.82 16.47 12.48
C ALA A 176 -20.97 16.79 11.51
N ARG A 177 -20.65 17.18 10.26
CA ARG A 177 -21.61 17.47 9.20
C ARG A 177 -21.98 16.25 8.34
N GLU A 178 -21.29 15.13 8.50
CA GLU A 178 -21.57 13.90 7.78
C GLU A 178 -22.57 13.03 8.53
N GLY A 179 -23.34 12.22 7.80
CA GLY A 179 -24.19 11.19 8.39
C GLY A 179 -23.35 10.04 8.97
N PRO A 180 -23.98 9.01 9.56
CA PRO A 180 -23.24 7.84 9.98
C PRO A 180 -22.56 7.17 8.78
N VAL A 181 -21.30 6.77 8.95
CA VAL A 181 -20.51 6.10 7.91
C VAL A 181 -20.34 4.62 8.24
N ARG A 182 -20.27 3.80 7.19
CA ARG A 182 -19.98 2.37 7.29
C ARG A 182 -18.48 2.18 7.26
N VAL A 183 -17.92 1.56 8.31
CA VAL A 183 -16.48 1.29 8.42
C VAL A 183 -16.25 -0.14 8.86
N ARG A 184 -15.11 -0.72 8.47
CA ARG A 184 -14.70 -2.05 8.94
C ARG A 184 -14.34 -1.97 10.42
N ASP A 185 -14.88 -2.92 11.20
CA ASP A 185 -14.53 -3.07 12.61
C ASP A 185 -13.21 -3.80 12.76
N VAL A 186 -12.12 -3.04 12.74
CA VAL A 186 -10.74 -3.57 12.81
C VAL A 186 -10.44 -4.38 14.07
N THR A 187 -11.28 -4.29 15.11
CA THR A 187 -11.13 -5.12 16.33
C THR A 187 -11.61 -6.56 16.13
N ARG A 188 -12.39 -6.78 15.07
CA ARG A 188 -12.91 -8.07 14.62
C ARG A 188 -12.40 -8.39 13.21
N GLU A 189 -11.16 -7.98 12.92
CA GLU A 189 -10.51 -8.25 11.64
C GLU A 189 -10.57 -9.75 11.32
N ALA A 190 -11.05 -10.07 10.12
CA ALA A 190 -11.21 -11.43 9.66
C ALA A 190 -10.88 -11.52 8.16
N TRP A 191 -10.08 -12.53 7.82
CA TRP A 191 -9.64 -12.78 6.46
C TRP A 191 -9.84 -14.26 6.14
N CYS A 192 -10.41 -14.55 4.98
CA CYS A 192 -10.68 -15.91 4.52
C CYS A 192 -9.86 -16.21 3.26
N SER A 193 -9.08 -17.29 3.28
CA SER A 193 -8.29 -17.71 2.11
C SER A 193 -9.19 -18.27 1.02
N VAL A 194 -8.93 -17.83 -0.21
CA VAL A 194 -9.63 -18.27 -1.41
C VAL A 194 -8.61 -18.60 -2.49
N GLU A 195 -8.97 -19.45 -3.44
CA GLU A 195 -8.07 -19.83 -4.55
C GLU A 195 -7.90 -18.70 -5.57
N ARG A 196 -8.89 -17.81 -5.67
CA ARG A 196 -8.91 -16.68 -6.60
C ARG A 196 -9.85 -15.57 -6.15
N THR A 197 -9.60 -14.35 -6.62
CA THR A 197 -10.58 -13.27 -6.54
C THR A 197 -11.82 -13.57 -7.41
N GLN A 198 -12.96 -13.02 -7.01
CA GLN A 198 -14.24 -13.08 -7.72
C GLN A 198 -14.85 -11.68 -7.75
N ALA A 199 -14.08 -10.72 -8.24
CA ALA A 199 -14.40 -9.30 -8.07
C ALA A 199 -15.68 -8.86 -8.78
N TRP A 200 -16.14 -9.60 -9.79
CA TRP A 200 -17.37 -9.28 -10.52
C TRP A 200 -18.65 -9.74 -9.82
N ASP A 201 -18.55 -10.72 -8.93
CA ASP A 201 -19.69 -11.31 -8.22
C ASP A 201 -19.84 -10.74 -6.80
N GLU A 202 -18.74 -10.23 -6.21
CA GLU A 202 -18.69 -9.77 -4.83
C GLU A 202 -18.05 -8.38 -4.72
N ASP A 203 -18.78 -7.42 -4.15
CA ASP A 203 -18.21 -6.15 -3.69
C ASP A 203 -17.36 -6.41 -2.44
N GLY A 204 -16.04 -6.27 -2.57
CA GLY A 204 -15.13 -6.58 -1.48
C GLY A 204 -13.72 -6.02 -1.65
N SER A 205 -12.89 -6.26 -0.63
CA SER A 205 -11.46 -5.99 -0.67
C SER A 205 -10.72 -7.29 -0.45
N TYR A 206 -9.63 -7.47 -1.17
CA TYR A 206 -8.73 -8.61 -1.05
C TYR A 206 -7.39 -8.16 -0.48
N ARG A 207 -6.65 -9.13 0.05
CA ARG A 207 -5.20 -9.01 0.19
C ARG A 207 -4.51 -10.19 -0.50
N LEU A 208 -3.43 -9.88 -1.18
CA LEU A 208 -2.58 -10.84 -1.87
C LEU A 208 -1.35 -11.06 -1.01
N GLY A 209 -1.03 -12.32 -0.73
CA GLY A 209 0.27 -12.73 -0.21
C GLY A 209 1.19 -12.92 -1.41
N CYS A 210 2.13 -12.01 -1.61
CA CYS A 210 3.00 -11.97 -2.77
C CYS A 210 4.46 -12.18 -2.39
N ARG A 211 5.16 -12.99 -3.16
CA ARG A 211 6.62 -13.07 -3.14
C ARG A 211 7.17 -12.24 -4.30
N LEU A 212 8.16 -11.40 -4.00
CA LEU A 212 8.81 -10.59 -5.02
C LEU A 212 9.74 -11.46 -5.88
N ASP A 213 9.62 -11.37 -7.20
CA ASP A 213 10.56 -12.03 -8.11
C ASP A 213 11.87 -11.23 -8.20
N ALA A 214 13.00 -11.93 -8.36
CA ALA A 214 14.33 -11.34 -8.52
C ALA A 214 14.56 -10.73 -9.92
N VAL A 215 13.60 -9.93 -10.40
CA VAL A 215 13.64 -9.18 -11.65
C VAL A 215 13.56 -7.69 -11.33
N ALA A 216 14.33 -6.88 -12.05
CA ALA A 216 14.31 -5.44 -11.85
C ALA A 216 12.92 -4.86 -12.18
N PRO A 217 12.44 -3.85 -11.43
CA PRO A 217 11.18 -3.20 -11.75
C PRO A 217 11.21 -2.51 -13.11
N THR A 218 10.04 -2.37 -13.72
CA THR A 218 9.87 -1.72 -15.02
C THR A 218 8.97 -0.47 -14.92
N HIS A 219 8.91 0.31 -16.00
CA HIS A 219 7.98 1.43 -16.15
C HIS A 219 6.61 1.01 -16.71
N THR A 220 6.56 -0.13 -17.40
CA THR A 220 5.37 -0.65 -18.07
C THR A 220 5.20 -2.13 -17.74
N ILE A 221 3.96 -2.61 -17.78
CA ILE A 221 3.64 -4.03 -17.69
C ILE A 221 4.06 -4.69 -19.01
N ASP A 222 4.60 -5.90 -18.95
CA ASP A 222 4.90 -6.70 -20.11
C ASP A 222 3.60 -7.32 -20.67
N ASP A 223 3.38 -7.20 -21.99
CA ASP A 223 2.25 -7.81 -22.70
C ASP A 223 2.37 -9.34 -22.87
#